data_AF-A0A8C5MAB8-F1
#
_entry.id   AF-A0A8C5MAB8-F1
#
_cell.length_a   1.000
_cell.length_b   1.000
_cell.length_c   1.000
_cell.angle_alpha   90.00
_cell.angle_beta   90.00
_cell.angle_gamma   90.00
#
_symmetry.space_group_name_H-M   'P 1'
#
loop_
_entity.id
_entity.type
_entity.pdbx_description
1 polymer ?
#
loop_
_entity_poly.entity_id
_entity_poly.type
_entity_poly.pdbx_seq_one_letter_code
_entity_poly.pdbx_strand_id
1 'polypeptide(L)'
;MQIYSNRKLYIESHAGNVERVDLLYIVTFYNISFFVTGVNSQISRSESGPGTVRPGEDLTLTCKVTGASLTDSTNMYSVNWIRQPAGKGLEWMGRILYDDRKFYATSVQGRLTITRNTNKGEVYFKLTGMKPEDTCVYYCVRDTTGPS
;
A
#
# COMPACT_ATOMS: atom_id res chain seq x y z
N MET A 1 4.07 -18.20 -2.74
CA MET A 1 3.67 -16.78 -2.74
C MET A 1 4.62 -16.01 -1.80
N GLN A 2 5.51 -15.16 -2.33
CA GLN A 2 6.45 -14.35 -1.52
C GLN A 2 6.07 -12.87 -1.65
N ILE A 3 5.90 -12.19 -0.51
CA ILE A 3 5.47 -10.77 -0.40
C ILE A 3 6.72 -9.91 -0.19
N TYR A 4 6.92 -8.87 -1.00
CA TYR A 4 8.18 -8.08 -1.00
C TYR A 4 8.02 -6.59 -0.64
N SER A 5 6.82 -6.11 -0.31
CA SER A 5 6.61 -4.69 0.03
C SER A 5 5.69 -4.54 1.25
N ASN A 6 6.14 -3.82 2.28
CA ASN A 6 5.38 -3.45 3.48
C ASN A 6 5.30 -1.92 3.62
N ARG A 7 5.27 -1.17 2.50
CA ARG A 7 5.24 0.30 2.58
C ARG A 7 3.82 0.78 2.92
N LYS A 8 3.67 1.37 4.11
CA LYS A 8 2.48 2.12 4.53
C LYS A 8 2.63 3.56 4.05
N LEU A 9 1.62 4.09 3.36
CA LEU A 9 1.64 5.45 2.83
C LEU A 9 0.52 6.26 3.46
N TYR A 10 0.80 7.54 3.71
CA TYR A 10 -0.14 8.51 4.27
C TYR A 10 -0.38 9.66 3.29
N ILE A 11 -1.59 10.19 3.26
CA ILE A 11 -1.94 11.31 2.39
C ILE A 11 -1.94 12.63 3.18
N GLU A 12 -1.19 13.63 2.70
CA GLU A 12 -1.06 14.95 3.34
C GLU A 12 -2.24 15.87 2.95
N SER A 13 -3.30 15.92 3.75
CA SER A 13 -4.41 16.87 3.50
C SER A 13 -3.95 18.32 3.74
N HIS A 14 -3.97 19.18 2.72
CA HIS A 14 -3.94 20.62 2.94
C HIS A 14 -5.25 21.03 3.62
N ALA A 15 -5.18 21.43 4.89
CA ALA A 15 -6.32 21.93 5.64
C ALA A 15 -6.76 23.29 5.07
N GLY A 16 -7.77 23.27 4.20
CA GLY A 16 -8.66 24.39 3.95
C GLY A 16 -10.06 23.99 4.41
N ASN A 17 -10.44 24.45 5.60
CA ASN A 17 -11.76 24.35 6.26
C ASN A 17 -12.36 22.95 6.47
N VAL A 18 -12.18 22.44 7.69
CA VAL A 18 -13.07 21.46 8.34
C VAL A 18 -13.71 22.18 9.54
N GLU A 19 -15.02 22.07 9.67
CA GLU A 19 -15.86 22.83 10.60
C GLU A 19 -15.44 22.68 12.08
N ARG A 20 -15.65 23.78 12.82
CA ARG A 20 -15.34 24.01 14.23
C ARG A 20 -16.07 22.98 15.12
N VAL A 21 -15.33 22.05 15.72
CA VAL A 21 -15.83 21.18 16.81
C VAL A 21 -15.56 21.86 18.15
N ASP A 22 -16.62 22.24 18.86
CA ASP A 22 -16.60 23.06 20.07
C ASP A 22 -15.83 22.43 21.25
N LEU A 23 -14.92 23.23 21.82
CA LEU A 23 -14.02 22.91 22.94
C LEU A 23 -14.71 22.63 24.30
N LEU A 24 -16.05 22.61 24.34
CA LEU A 24 -16.80 22.45 25.59
C LEU A 24 -16.82 21.00 26.12
N TYR A 25 -16.48 20.01 25.27
CA TYR A 25 -16.46 18.59 25.65
C TYR A 25 -15.24 18.14 26.46
N ILE A 26 -14.14 18.91 26.44
CA ILE A 26 -12.87 18.50 27.07
C ILE A 26 -12.90 18.68 28.60
N VAL A 27 -13.72 19.60 29.11
CA VAL A 27 -13.72 19.98 30.54
C VAL A 27 -14.39 18.92 31.43
N THR A 28 -15.33 18.15 30.89
CA THR A 28 -16.02 17.09 31.66
C THR A 28 -15.16 15.84 31.85
N PHE A 29 -14.15 15.63 31.00
CA PHE A 29 -13.24 14.47 31.09
C PHE A 29 -12.22 14.57 32.24
N TYR A 30 -11.98 15.77 32.80
CA TYR A 30 -11.03 15.99 33.88
C TYR A 30 -11.44 15.39 35.25
N ASN A 31 -12.60 14.74 35.37
CA ASN A 31 -13.13 14.31 36.68
C ASN A 31 -13.52 12.82 36.83
N ILE A 32 -13.10 11.92 35.92
CA ILE A 32 -13.25 10.47 36.16
C ILE A 32 -11.87 9.81 36.19
N SER A 33 -11.21 9.91 37.35
CA SER A 33 -10.10 9.03 37.71
C SER A 33 -10.68 7.68 38.13
N PHE A 34 -10.45 6.64 37.33
CA PHE A 34 -10.50 5.25 37.80
C PHE A 34 -9.20 4.56 37.38
N PHE A 35 -8.46 4.11 38.39
CA PHE A 35 -7.16 3.46 38.27
C PHE A 35 -7.31 2.13 37.54
N VAL A 36 -6.70 2.00 36.37
CA VAL A 36 -6.37 0.70 35.76
C VAL A 36 -4.87 0.69 35.55
N THR A 37 -4.12 0.00 36.41
CA THR A 37 -2.72 -0.33 36.17
C THR A 37 -2.65 -1.43 35.11
N GLY A 38 -2.83 -1.02 33.85
CA GLY A 38 -2.55 -1.85 32.69
C GLY A 38 -1.04 -1.84 32.41
N VAL A 39 -0.46 -3.03 32.25
CA VAL A 39 0.93 -3.22 31.85
C VAL A 39 1.15 -2.53 30.50
N ASN A 40 1.90 -1.42 30.49
CA ASN A 40 2.30 -0.77 29.25
C ASN A 40 3.32 -1.66 28.53
N SER A 41 2.84 -2.57 27.68
CA SER A 41 3.67 -3.06 26.59
C SER A 41 3.79 -1.92 25.59
N GLN A 42 4.75 -1.01 25.82
CA GLN A 42 5.16 -0.07 24.80
C GLN A 42 5.87 -0.90 23.72
N ILE A 43 5.09 -1.40 22.76
CA ILE A 43 5.66 -1.79 21.48
C ILE A 43 6.20 -0.49 20.88
N SER A 44 7.50 -0.28 21.02
CA SER A 44 8.24 0.66 20.19
C SER A 44 8.16 0.12 18.76
N ARG A 45 7.02 0.31 18.09
CA ARG A 45 6.91 0.08 16.66
C ARG A 45 7.67 1.24 16.05
N SER A 46 8.96 1.04 15.80
CA SER A 46 9.64 1.79 14.75
C SER A 46 8.90 1.47 13.45
N GLU A 47 7.83 2.21 13.13
CA GLU A 47 7.29 2.27 11.78
C GLU A 47 8.37 2.98 10.94
N SER A 48 9.39 2.24 10.51
CA SER A 48 10.30 2.70 9.48
C SER A 48 9.53 2.71 8.15
N GLY A 49 9.03 3.88 7.76
CA GLY A 49 8.54 4.09 6.40
C GLY A 49 8.06 5.52 6.18
N PRO A 50 8.92 6.45 5.74
CA PRO A 50 8.45 7.74 5.26
C PRO A 50 7.97 7.52 3.82
N GLY A 51 6.69 7.70 3.61
CA GLY A 51 6.08 7.77 2.30
C GLY A 51 4.78 8.54 2.42
N THR A 52 4.92 9.83 2.66
CA THR A 52 3.77 10.74 2.60
C THR A 52 3.65 11.24 1.17
N VAL A 53 2.49 11.07 0.57
CA VAL A 53 2.18 11.54 -0.79
C VAL A 53 1.03 12.52 -0.68
N ARG A 54 1.04 13.62 -1.43
CA ARG A 54 -0.07 14.58 -1.33
C ARG A 54 -1.29 14.09 -2.13
N PRO A 55 -2.53 14.50 -1.75
CA PRO A 55 -3.70 14.23 -2.57
C PRO A 55 -3.47 14.75 -3.99
N GLY A 56 -3.84 13.95 -4.99
CA GLY A 56 -3.65 14.30 -6.40
C GLY A 56 -2.26 14.06 -6.96
N GLU A 57 -1.24 13.78 -6.14
CA GLU A 57 0.06 13.35 -6.63
C GLU A 57 0.03 11.89 -7.11
N ASP A 58 1.02 11.53 -7.92
CA ASP A 58 1.19 10.16 -8.40
C ASP A 58 2.01 9.34 -7.39
N LEU A 59 1.53 8.16 -7.03
CA LEU A 59 2.31 7.20 -6.26
C LEU A 59 3.11 6.30 -7.20
N THR A 60 4.42 6.21 -6.99
CA THR A 60 5.27 5.21 -7.64
C THR A 60 5.90 4.27 -6.62
N LEU A 61 5.73 2.97 -6.81
CA LEU A 61 6.34 1.90 -6.02
C LEU A 61 7.20 1.00 -6.91
N THR A 62 8.27 0.46 -6.33
CA THR A 62 9.18 -0.46 -6.99
C THR A 62 9.19 -1.79 -6.25
N CYS A 63 9.00 -2.88 -6.98
CA CYS A 63 9.15 -4.25 -6.51
C CYS A 63 10.40 -4.85 -7.15
N LYS A 64 11.42 -5.17 -6.34
CA LYS A 64 12.64 -5.81 -6.82
C LYS A 64 12.51 -7.34 -6.66
N VAL A 65 12.54 -8.05 -7.79
CA VAL A 65 12.55 -9.51 -7.84
C VAL A 65 14.00 -9.98 -7.83
N THR A 66 14.33 -10.87 -6.90
CA THR A 66 15.67 -11.45 -6.76
C THR A 66 15.58 -12.97 -6.92
N GLY A 67 16.62 -13.58 -7.49
CA GLY A 67 16.69 -15.03 -7.69
C GLY A 67 15.79 -15.60 -8.81
N ALA A 68 15.13 -14.75 -9.62
CA ALA A 68 14.35 -15.17 -10.78
C ALA A 68 14.37 -14.09 -11.88
N SER A 69 14.23 -14.49 -13.15
CA SER A 69 14.08 -13.56 -14.27
C SER A 69 12.63 -13.10 -14.43
N LEU A 70 12.43 -11.81 -14.76
CA LEU A 70 11.11 -11.27 -15.04
C LEU A 70 10.44 -11.85 -16.31
N THR A 71 11.18 -12.60 -17.12
CA THR A 71 10.69 -13.21 -18.36
C THR A 71 10.55 -14.73 -18.27
N ASP A 72 10.86 -15.34 -17.12
CA ASP A 72 10.80 -16.78 -16.93
C ASP A 72 9.42 -17.23 -16.44
N SER A 73 8.68 -17.94 -17.28
CA SER A 73 7.36 -18.48 -16.95
C SER A 73 7.36 -19.55 -15.86
N THR A 74 8.51 -20.19 -15.60
CA THR A 74 8.64 -21.34 -14.68
C THR A 74 8.85 -20.88 -13.25
N ASN A 75 9.77 -19.92 -13.04
CA ASN A 75 10.08 -19.40 -11.71
C ASN A 75 9.44 -18.05 -11.44
N MET A 76 8.85 -17.38 -12.44
CA MET A 76 8.18 -16.11 -12.23
C MET A 76 7.05 -15.92 -13.25
N TYR A 77 5.95 -16.64 -13.05
CA TYR A 77 4.79 -16.53 -13.92
C TYR A 77 4.17 -15.14 -13.90
N SER A 78 4.05 -14.52 -12.73
CA SER A 78 3.53 -13.16 -12.62
C SER A 78 4.02 -12.40 -11.38
N VAL A 79 3.91 -11.07 -11.44
CA VAL A 79 4.04 -10.18 -10.28
C VAL A 79 2.70 -9.48 -10.07
N ASN A 80 2.11 -9.70 -8.90
CA ASN A 80 0.81 -9.18 -8.49
C ASN A 80 0.99 -8.01 -7.54
N TRP A 81 0.11 -7.02 -7.65
CA TRP A 81 0.02 -5.87 -6.74
C TRP A 81 -1.28 -5.97 -5.96
N ILE A 82 -1.15 -5.89 -4.63
CA ILE A 82 -2.23 -6.03 -3.67
C ILE A 82 -2.15 -4.87 -2.71
N ARG A 83 -3.29 -4.30 -2.32
CA ARG A 83 -3.35 -3.31 -1.24
C ARG A 83 -4.14 -3.82 -0.06
N GLN A 84 -3.90 -3.24 1.10
CA GLN A 84 -4.68 -3.48 2.32
C GLN A 84 -5.02 -2.17 3.00
N PRO A 85 -6.25 -1.67 2.80
CA PRO A 85 -6.75 -0.55 3.59
C PRO A 85 -6.80 -0.90 5.08
N ALA A 86 -6.63 0.10 5.94
CA ALA A 86 -6.68 -0.11 7.38
C ALA A 86 -8.03 -0.72 7.81
N GLY A 87 -7.98 -1.80 8.60
CA GLY A 87 -9.18 -2.51 9.05
C GLY A 87 -9.92 -3.33 7.97
N LYS A 88 -9.36 -3.44 6.75
CA LYS A 88 -9.93 -4.24 5.65
C LYS A 88 -9.03 -5.41 5.25
N GLY A 89 -9.59 -6.31 4.46
CA GLY A 89 -8.87 -7.42 3.84
C GLY A 89 -7.93 -6.96 2.71
N LEU A 90 -7.24 -7.94 2.11
CA LEU A 90 -6.39 -7.73 0.94
C LEU A 90 -7.26 -7.52 -0.32
N GLU A 91 -6.94 -6.48 -1.08
CA GLU A 91 -7.59 -6.13 -2.35
C GLU A 91 -6.57 -6.24 -3.50
N TRP A 92 -6.85 -7.10 -4.47
CA TRP A 92 -6.02 -7.20 -5.68
C TRP A 92 -6.21 -5.95 -6.56
N MET A 93 -5.11 -5.39 -7.05
CA MET A 93 -5.11 -4.18 -7.87
C MET A 93 -4.74 -4.44 -9.33
N GLY A 94 -3.84 -5.38 -9.56
CA GLY A 94 -3.34 -5.68 -10.90
C GLY A 94 -2.18 -6.65 -10.88
N ARG A 95 -1.79 -7.12 -12.07
CA ARG A 95 -0.60 -7.96 -12.25
C ARG A 95 0.05 -7.75 -13.60
N ILE A 96 1.32 -8.13 -13.68
CA ILE A 96 2.06 -8.27 -14.93
C ILE A 96 2.56 -9.71 -15.05
N LEU A 97 2.33 -10.34 -16.19
CA LEU A 97 2.79 -11.70 -16.49
C LEU A 97 4.23 -11.69 -17.02
N TYR A 98 4.86 -12.86 -17.03
CA TYR A 98 6.20 -13.07 -17.60
C TYR A 98 6.30 -12.62 -19.08
N ASP A 99 5.20 -12.68 -19.82
CA ASP A 99 5.09 -12.26 -21.24
C ASP A 99 4.64 -10.79 -21.42
N ASP A 100 4.72 -9.98 -20.36
CA ASP A 100 4.36 -8.55 -20.35
C ASP A 100 2.86 -8.22 -20.43
N ARG A 101 1.97 -9.22 -20.48
CA ARG A 101 0.52 -8.97 -20.39
C ARG A 101 0.16 -8.43 -19.02
N LYS A 102 -0.69 -7.40 -19.00
CA LYS A 102 -1.09 -6.67 -17.79
C LYS A 102 -2.58 -6.79 -17.57
N PHE A 103 -2.97 -7.00 -16.33
CA PHE A 103 -4.37 -7.07 -15.91
C PHE A 103 -4.55 -6.12 -14.73
N TYR A 104 -5.70 -5.45 -14.69
CA TYR A 104 -6.00 -4.43 -13.69
C TYR A 104 -7.38 -4.70 -13.07
N ALA A 105 -7.53 -4.36 -11.79
CA ALA A 105 -8.84 -4.33 -11.15
C ALA A 105 -9.65 -3.14 -11.67
N THR A 106 -10.96 -3.31 -11.79
CA THR A 106 -11.88 -2.27 -12.25
C THR A 106 -11.80 -1.01 -11.37
N SER A 107 -11.54 -1.15 -10.07
CA SER A 107 -11.44 -0.04 -9.10
C SER A 107 -10.29 0.94 -9.37
N VAL A 108 -9.29 0.54 -10.14
CA VAL A 108 -8.09 1.35 -10.43
C VAL A 108 -7.83 1.50 -11.93
N GLN A 109 -8.78 1.08 -12.75
CA GLN A 109 -8.69 1.16 -14.19
C GLN A 109 -8.56 2.62 -14.66
N GLY A 110 -7.65 2.87 -15.59
CA GLY A 110 -7.33 4.22 -16.07
C GLY A 110 -6.43 5.05 -15.15
N ARG A 111 -6.16 4.61 -13.91
CA ARG A 111 -5.23 5.28 -12.98
C ARG A 111 -3.96 4.48 -12.71
N LEU A 112 -4.07 3.15 -12.69
CA LEU A 112 -2.96 2.26 -12.43
C LEU A 112 -2.21 1.91 -13.72
N THR A 113 -0.90 2.11 -13.71
CA THR A 113 0.06 1.63 -14.71
C THR A 113 1.06 0.70 -14.05
N ILE A 114 1.24 -0.50 -14.60
CA ILE A 114 2.29 -1.45 -14.17
C ILE A 114 3.31 -1.58 -15.30
N THR A 115 4.59 -1.42 -15.00
CA THR A 115 5.69 -1.61 -15.96
C THR A 115 6.81 -2.45 -15.35
N ARG A 116 7.76 -2.89 -16.16
CA ARG A 116 8.93 -3.66 -15.69
C ARG A 116 10.21 -3.25 -16.39
N ASN A 117 11.31 -3.41 -15.68
CA ASN A 117 12.67 -3.37 -16.21
C ASN A 117 13.33 -4.72 -15.96
N THR A 118 13.37 -5.54 -17.00
CA THR A 118 13.93 -6.90 -16.97
C THR A 118 15.42 -6.90 -16.63
N ASN A 119 16.17 -5.91 -17.10
CA ASN A 119 17.61 -5.79 -16.83
C ASN A 119 17.91 -5.51 -15.36
N LYS A 120 16.99 -4.83 -14.66
CA LYS A 120 17.13 -4.52 -13.22
C LYS A 120 16.42 -5.51 -12.31
N GLY A 121 15.59 -6.40 -12.86
CA GLY A 121 14.70 -7.27 -12.08
C GLY A 121 13.67 -6.47 -11.29
N GLU A 122 13.20 -5.33 -11.82
CA GLU A 122 12.28 -4.43 -11.12
C GLU A 122 10.93 -4.33 -11.82
N VAL A 123 9.85 -4.34 -11.04
CA VAL A 123 8.48 -4.05 -11.49
C VAL A 123 8.01 -2.77 -10.82
N TYR A 124 7.49 -1.84 -11.61
CA TYR A 124 7.01 -0.56 -11.12
C TYR A 124 5.48 -0.52 -11.12
N PHE A 125 4.93 0.05 -10.06
CA PHE A 125 3.51 0.36 -9.90
C PHE A 125 3.39 1.87 -9.85
N LYS A 126 2.64 2.46 -10.78
CA LYS A 126 2.33 3.89 -10.79
C LYS A 126 0.82 4.08 -10.71
N LEU A 127 0.34 4.66 -9.61
CA LEU A 127 -1.06 5.03 -9.42
C LEU A 127 -1.20 6.54 -9.51
N THR A 128 -1.94 7.01 -10.51
CA THR A 128 -2.10 8.45 -10.75
C THR A 128 -3.24 9.04 -9.93
N GLY A 129 -3.07 10.31 -9.53
CA GLY A 129 -4.09 11.07 -8.80
C GLY A 129 -4.53 10.36 -7.52
N MET A 130 -3.61 10.19 -6.57
CA MET A 130 -3.86 9.55 -5.29
C MET A 130 -5.06 10.18 -4.57
N LYS A 131 -5.99 9.33 -4.13
CA LYS A 131 -7.19 9.73 -3.38
C LYS A 131 -7.08 9.29 -1.92
N PRO A 132 -7.79 9.92 -0.97
CA PRO A 132 -7.81 9.50 0.44
C PRO A 132 -8.01 8.00 0.64
N GLU A 133 -8.91 7.39 -0.13
CA GLU A 133 -9.20 5.94 -0.11
C GLU A 133 -8.06 5.04 -0.61
N ASP A 134 -7.06 5.59 -1.29
CA ASP A 134 -5.84 4.90 -1.68
C ASP A 134 -4.80 4.86 -0.54
N THR A 135 -5.07 5.49 0.61
CA THR A 135 -4.21 5.43 1.81
C THR A 135 -4.24 4.03 2.43
N CYS A 136 -3.22 3.23 2.16
CA CYS A 136 -3.17 1.83 2.57
C CYS A 136 -1.74 1.27 2.57
N VAL A 137 -1.60 0.00 2.93
CA VAL A 137 -0.35 -0.76 2.74
C VAL A 137 -0.38 -1.41 1.37
N TYR A 138 0.72 -1.31 0.64
CA TYR A 138 0.87 -1.91 -0.69
C TYR A 138 1.89 -3.05 -0.69
N TYR A 139 1.49 -4.16 -1.27
CA TYR A 139 2.25 -5.40 -1.39
C TYR A 139 2.49 -5.71 -2.87
N CYS A 140 3.70 -6.16 -3.19
CA CYS A 140 3.95 -6.86 -4.43
C CYS A 140 4.27 -8.33 -4.14
N VAL A 141 3.78 -9.21 -4.99
CA VAL A 141 3.79 -10.65 -4.76
C VAL A 141 4.18 -11.40 -6.02
N ARG A 142 5.21 -12.24 -5.91
CA ARG A 142 5.61 -13.15 -7.00
C ARG A 142 4.75 -14.41 -7.00
N ASP A 143 4.27 -14.77 -8.17
CA ASP A 143 3.62 -16.05 -8.48
C ASP A 143 4.55 -16.89 -9.36
N THR A 144 4.70 -18.17 -9.00
CA THR A 144 5.58 -19.14 -9.65
C THR A 144 4.82 -20.27 -10.31
N THR A 145 3.51 -20.39 -10.09
CA THR A 145 2.69 -21.43 -10.68
C THR A 145 2.03 -20.85 -11.93
N GLY A 146 2.48 -21.26 -13.13
CA GLY A 146 1.70 -21.06 -14.35
C GLY A 146 0.36 -21.78 -14.29
N PRO A 147 -0.57 -21.55 -15.24
CA PRO A 147 -1.81 -22.31 -15.29
C PRO A 147 -1.46 -23.79 -15.46
N SER A 148 -1.77 -24.55 -14.42
CA SER A 148 -1.83 -26.01 -14.44
C SER A 148 -2.93 -26.49 -15.38
#